data_AF-A0A3E1E919-F1
#
_entry.id   AF-A0A3E1E919-F1
#
_cell.length_a   1.000
_cell.length_b   1.000
_cell.length_c   1.000
_cell.angle_alpha   90.00
_cell.angle_beta   90.00
_cell.angle_gamma   90.00
#
_symmetry.space_group_name_H-M   'P 1'
#
loop_
_entity.id
_entity.type
_entity.pdbx_description
1 polymer ?
#
loop_
_entity_poly.entity_id
_entity_poly.type
_entity_poly.pdbx_seq_one_letter_code
_entity_poly.pdbx_strand_id
1 'polypeptide(L)' 'MTSEWRDITLGDFVALQRGHDLTEPERRTGRIPVIGSAGPNGFHDTSLAKGPGIVIGRSGASFGQVHFSKEDFW' A
#
# COMPACT_ATOMS: atom_id res chain seq x y z
N MET A 1 -5.66 -32.91 4.08
CA MET A 1 -4.57 -32.26 4.83
C MET A 1 -5.17 -31.08 5.57
N THR A 2 -5.30 -31.16 6.88
CA THR A 2 -5.79 -30.06 7.72
C THR A 2 -4.66 -29.07 7.91
N SER A 3 -4.85 -27.83 7.45
CA SER A 3 -3.92 -26.73 7.73
C SER A 3 -4.00 -26.40 9.22
N GLU A 4 -2.88 -26.42 9.92
CA GLU A 4 -2.80 -25.93 11.30
C GLU A 4 -2.54 -24.42 11.31
N TRP A 5 -3.30 -23.69 12.11
CA TRP A 5 -3.04 -22.27 12.36
C TRP A 5 -1.74 -22.10 13.14
N ARG A 6 -0.98 -21.08 12.80
CA ARG A 6 0.29 -20.75 13.45
C ARG A 6 0.30 -19.29 13.86
N ASP A 7 0.71 -19.05 15.10
CA ASP A 7 0.98 -17.70 15.59
C ASP A 7 2.40 -17.31 15.18
N ILE A 8 2.51 -16.22 14.43
CA ILE A 8 3.78 -15.70 13.91
C ILE A 8 3.75 -14.17 13.93
N THR A 9 4.90 -13.52 13.97
CA THR A 9 4.96 -12.06 13.84
C THR A 9 4.77 -11.65 12.37
N LEU A 10 4.22 -10.45 12.14
CA LEU A 10 4.04 -9.94 10.77
C LEU A 10 5.37 -9.83 10.01
N GLY A 11 6.46 -9.48 10.71
CA GLY A 11 7.80 -9.34 10.12
C GLY A 11 8.41 -10.67 9.66
N ASP A 12 8.02 -11.79 10.27
CA ASP A 12 8.45 -13.11 9.80
C ASP A 12 7.59 -13.60 8.61
N PHE A 13 6.40 -13.04 8.43
CA PHE A 13 5.49 -13.39 7.35
C PHE A 13 5.73 -12.55 6.08
N VAL A 14 6.01 -11.25 6.22
CA VAL A 14 6.19 -10.32 5.09
C VAL A 14 7.29 -9.29 5.36
N ALA A 15 7.98 -8.90 4.29
CA ALA A 15 8.83 -7.71 4.30
C ALA A 15 8.02 -6.49 3.85
N LEU A 16 7.92 -5.48 4.70
CA LEU A 16 7.26 -4.22 4.37
C LEU A 16 8.27 -3.24 3.76
N GLN A 17 7.90 -2.64 2.63
CA GLN A 17 8.69 -1.59 1.98
C GLN A 17 8.04 -0.23 2.21
N ARG A 18 8.84 0.80 2.47
CA ARG A 18 8.34 2.17 2.57
C ARG A 18 7.86 2.61 1.19
N GLY A 19 6.67 3.20 1.12
CA GLY A 19 6.20 3.89 -0.08
C GLY A 19 7.08 5.10 -0.43
N HIS A 20 6.83 5.65 -1.61
CA HIS A 20 7.50 6.86 -2.11
C HIS A 20 6.58 8.07 -2.02
N ASP A 21 7.16 9.20 -1.64
CA ASP A 21 6.41 10.45 -1.59
C ASP A 21 6.04 10.86 -3.03
N LEU A 22 4.81 11.32 -3.21
CA LEU A 22 4.32 11.92 -4.45
C LEU A 22 3.57 13.20 -4.09
N THR A 23 4.27 14.31 -4.28
CA THR A 23 3.74 15.63 -4.02
C THR A 23 2.77 16.06 -5.12
N GLU A 24 1.88 17.01 -4.83
CA GLU A 24 0.92 17.52 -5.80
C GLU A 24 1.57 17.98 -7.12
N PRO A 25 2.71 18.70 -7.13
CA PRO A 25 3.36 19.11 -8.37
C PRO A 25 3.94 17.96 -9.22
N GLU A 26 4.24 16.82 -8.60
CA GLU A 26 4.76 15.63 -9.30
C GLU A 26 3.62 14.81 -9.94
N ARG A 27 2.37 15.05 -9.53
CA ARG A 27 1.22 14.36 -10.07
C ARG A 27 1.00 14.72 -11.54
N ARG A 28 0.76 13.66 -12.30
CA ARG A 28 0.38 13.69 -13.73
C ARG A 28 -0.92 12.96 -13.93
N THR A 29 -1.75 13.46 -14.84
CA THR A 29 -3.06 12.89 -15.14
C THR A 29 -2.93 11.46 -15.65
N GLY A 30 -3.59 10.53 -14.97
CA GLY A 30 -3.59 9.12 -15.34
C GLY A 30 -4.66 8.34 -14.61
N ARG A 31 -4.52 7.02 -14.59
CA ARG A 31 -5.52 6.08 -14.05
C ARG A 31 -4.96 5.18 -12.95
N ILE A 32 -3.68 5.31 -12.61
CA ILE A 32 -3.07 4.52 -11.55
C ILE A 32 -3.50 5.10 -10.20
N PRO A 33 -4.15 4.32 -9.31
CA PRO A 33 -4.54 4.82 -8.00
C PRO A 33 -3.30 5.14 -7.17
N VAL A 34 -3.35 6.28 -6.48
CA VAL A 34 -2.36 6.64 -5.47
C VAL A 34 -2.91 6.26 -4.10
N ILE A 35 -2.18 5.47 -3.33
CA ILE A 35 -2.63 4.95 -2.02
C ILE A 35 -1.62 5.36 -0.94
N GLY A 36 -2.02 6.34 -0.13
CA GLY A 36 -1.24 6.78 1.02
C GLY A 36 -1.58 6.02 2.29
N SER A 37 -0.96 6.42 3.41
CA SER A 37 -1.24 5.84 4.73
C SER A 37 -2.70 5.99 5.18
N ALA A 38 -3.38 7.05 4.73
CA ALA A 38 -4.80 7.31 4.99
C ALA A 38 -5.75 6.68 3.94
N GLY A 39 -5.22 5.93 2.97
CA GLY A 39 -5.99 5.29 1.91
C GLY A 39 -5.85 5.96 0.53
N PRO A 40 -6.80 5.69 -0.38
CA PRO A 40 -6.78 6.23 -1.74
C PRO A 40 -6.77 7.76 -1.77
N ASN A 41 -5.89 8.32 -2.59
CA ASN A 41 -5.63 9.75 -2.70
C ASN A 41 -5.40 10.16 -4.17
N GLY A 42 -6.45 10.05 -4.97
CA GLY A 42 -6.43 10.43 -6.38
C GLY A 42 -5.67 9.45 -7.27
N PHE A 43 -5.19 9.95 -8.41
CA PHE A 43 -4.57 9.14 -9.46
C PHE A 43 -3.24 9.74 -9.94
N HIS A 44 -2.43 8.88 -10.56
CA HIS A 44 -1.20 9.20 -11.25
C HIS A 44 -1.13 8.45 -12.59
N ASP A 45 -0.14 8.75 -13.43
CA ASP A 45 0.08 8.07 -14.71
C ASP A 45 1.01 6.85 -14.61
N THR A 46 1.73 6.74 -13.50
CA THR A 46 2.77 5.73 -13.29
C THR A 46 2.50 4.99 -11.98
N SER A 47 2.73 3.66 -11.98
CA SER A 47 2.72 2.83 -10.77
C SER A 47 4.12 2.60 -10.24
N LEU A 48 4.24 2.40 -8.93
CA LEU A 48 5.48 1.98 -8.27
C LEU A 48 5.40 0.56 -7.71
N ALA A 49 4.20 0.11 -7.38
CA ALA A 49 3.93 -1.23 -6.88
C ALA A 49 3.00 -1.98 -7.84
N LYS A 50 3.37 -3.22 -8.15
CA LYS A 50 2.49 -4.14 -8.89
C LYS A 50 1.43 -4.69 -7.95
N GLY A 51 0.19 -4.69 -8.42
CA GLY A 51 -0.93 -5.27 -7.70
C GLY A 51 -1.01 -6.79 -7.86
N PRO A 52 -1.83 -7.46 -7.03
CA PRO A 52 -2.51 -6.93 -5.86
C PRO A 52 -1.53 -6.67 -4.69
N GLY A 53 -1.81 -5.68 -3.84
CA GLY A 53 -0.92 -5.29 -2.75
C GLY A 53 -1.61 -4.60 -1.58
N ILE A 54 -0.89 -4.48 -0.47
CA ILE A 54 -1.39 -3.89 0.78
C ILE A 54 -0.53 -2.66 1.14
N VAL A 55 -1.20 -1.59 1.55
CA VAL A 55 -0.58 -0.41 2.16
C VAL A 55 -0.99 -0.33 3.63
N ILE A 56 -0.02 -0.13 4.51
CA ILE A 56 -0.25 -0.01 5.95
C ILE A 56 0.23 1.36 6.43
N GLY A 57 -0.62 2.07 7.18
CA GLY A 57 -0.23 3.32 7.79
C GLY A 57 0.85 3.13 8.86
N ARG A 58 2.02 3.77 8.65
CA ARG A 58 3.22 3.60 9.48
C ARG A 58 3.23 4.45 10.76
N SER A 59 2.42 5.52 10.83
CA SER A 59 2.45 6.48 11.95
C SER A 59 1.22 7.39 11.98
N GLY A 60 1.12 8.20 13.04
CA GLY A 60 0.08 9.21 13.21
C GLY A 60 -1.30 8.61 13.36
N ALA A 61 -2.34 9.37 12.99
CA ALA A 61 -3.73 8.91 13.04
C ALA A 61 -4.02 7.69 12.14
N SER A 62 -3.15 7.43 11.17
CA SER A 62 -3.25 6.28 10.27
C SER A 62 -2.54 5.01 10.76
N PHE A 63 -1.87 5.02 11.91
CA PHE A 63 -1.07 3.86 12.36
C PHE A 63 -1.90 2.57 12.37
N GLY A 64 -1.42 1.54 11.66
CA GLY A 64 -2.06 0.23 11.58
C GLY A 64 -3.28 0.15 10.65
N GLN A 65 -3.72 1.24 10.02
CA GLN A 65 -4.77 1.17 9.00
C GLN A 65 -4.27 0.44 7.76
N VAL A 66 -5.09 -0.48 7.24
CA VAL A 66 -4.74 -1.37 6.13
C VAL A 66 -5.62 -1.06 4.93
N HIS A 67 -5.00 -0.82 3.77
CA HIS A 67 -5.67 -0.57 2.51
C HIS A 67 -5.20 -1.60 1.48
N PHE A 68 -6.13 -2.14 0.69
CA PHE A 68 -5.85 -3.16 -0.31
C PHE A 68 -6.08 -2.62 -1.72
N SER A 69 -5.10 -2.81 -2.59
CA SER A 69 -5.24 -2.56 -4.03
C SER A 69 -5.36 -3.88 -4.79
N LYS A 70 -6.33 -3.93 -5.71
CA LYS A 70 -6.48 -5.04 -6.67
C LYS A 70 -5.64 -4.84 -7.93
N GLU A 71 -5.17 -3.63 -8.17
CA GLU A 71 -4.46 -3.19 -9.37
C GLU A 71 -3.11 -2.58 -9.00
N ASP A 72 -2.27 -2.33 -10.00
CA ASP A 72 -1.02 -1.59 -9.82
C ASP A 72 -1.30 -0.21 -9.25
N PHE A 73 -0.46 0.25 -8.32
CA PHE A 73 -0.70 1.48 -7.56
C PHE A 73 0.60 2.25 -7.34
N TRP A 74 0.43 3.51 -6.98
CA TRP A 74 1.50 4.35 -6.44
C TRP A 74 1.36 4.45 -4.92
#